data_AF-A0A6L7LDV6-F1
#
_entry.id   AF-A0A6L7LDV6-F1
#
_cell.length_a   1.000
_cell.length_b   1.000
_cell.length_c   1.000
_cell.angle_alpha   90.00
_cell.angle_beta   90.00
_cell.angle_gamma   90.00
#
_symmetry.space_group_name_H-M   'P 1'
#
loop_
_entity.id
_entity.type
_entity.pdbx_description
1 polymer ?
#
loop_
_entity_poly.entity_id
_entity_poly.type
_entity_poly.pdbx_seq_one_letter_code
_entity_poly.pdbx_strand_id
1 'polypeptide(L)' 'MVLAQGIADRLKERREKFKAELRSEGRVEGKAEGRAEGKAELAAKITDWNRRRLEAEERGEEFDEPPPME' A
#
# COMPACT_ATOMS: atom_id res chain seq x y z
N MET A 1 -45.00 1.65 24.86
CA MET A 1 -44.21 1.69 23.62
C MET A 1 -42.89 2.45 23.83
N VAL A 2 -42.01 1.99 24.73
CA VAL A 2 -40.73 2.69 25.04
C VAL A 2 -39.52 1.77 24.82
N LEU A 3 -39.70 0.46 25.02
CA LEU A 3 -38.64 -0.54 24.87
C LEU A 3 -38.18 -0.73 23.42
N ALA A 4 -39.06 -0.59 22.42
CA ALA A 4 -38.70 -0.75 21.01
C ALA A 4 -37.78 0.39 20.51
N GLN A 5 -38.00 1.61 21.00
CA GLN A 5 -37.21 2.78 20.59
C GLN A 5 -35.76 2.69 21.10
N GLY A 6 -35.56 2.25 22.35
CA GLY A 6 -34.23 2.09 22.93
C GLY A 6 -33.41 0.90 22.40
N ILE A 7 -34.06 -0.06 21.72
CA ILE A 7 -33.37 -1.14 21.00
C ILE A 7 -32.94 -0.67 19.61
N ALA A 8 -33.81 0.06 18.90
CA ALA A 8 -33.49 0.63 17.60
C ALA A 8 -32.31 1.62 17.67
N ASP A 9 -32.28 2.45 18.71
CA ASP A 9 -31.22 3.44 18.92
C ASP A 9 -29.86 2.76 19.18
N ARG A 10 -29.84 1.73 20.05
CA ARG A 10 -28.62 0.95 20.32
C ARG A 10 -28.11 0.18 19.11
N LEU A 11 -29.00 -0.33 18.25
CA LEU A 11 -28.59 -1.01 17.02
C LEU A 11 -27.98 -0.02 16.00
N LYS A 12 -28.51 1.20 15.95
CA LYS A 12 -27.97 2.26 15.10
C LYS A 12 -26.58 2.68 15.57
N GLU A 13 -26.41 2.95 16.85
CA GLU A 13 -25.11 3.30 17.44
C GLU A 13 -24.06 2.21 17.20
N ARG A 14 -24.45 0.94 17.40
CA ARG A 14 -23.53 -0.19 17.18
C ARG A 14 -23.13 -0.31 15.71
N ARG A 15 -24.06 -0.08 14.77
CA ARG A 15 -23.80 -0.14 13.33
C ARG A 15 -22.89 1.00 12.87
N GLU A 16 -23.04 2.20 13.44
CA GLU A 16 -22.18 3.34 13.12
C GLU A 16 -20.75 3.15 13.65
N LYS A 17 -20.59 2.64 14.88
CA LYS A 17 -19.27 2.27 15.41
C LYS A 17 -18.57 1.21 14.56
N PHE A 18 -19.29 0.13 14.23
CA PHE A 18 -18.72 -0.94 13.41
C PHE A 18 -18.31 -0.47 12.01
N LYS A 19 -19.07 0.44 11.41
CA LYS A 19 -18.76 1.03 10.10
C LYS A 19 -17.57 1.98 10.16
N ALA A 20 -17.38 2.68 11.28
CA ALA A 20 -16.23 3.55 11.50
C ALA A 20 -14.93 2.75 11.71
N GLU A 21 -14.97 1.68 12.53
CA GLU A 21 -13.84 0.79 12.77
C GLU A 21 -13.37 0.11 11.48
N LEU A 22 -14.29 -0.53 10.74
CA LEU A 22 -13.97 -1.20 9.47
C LEU A 22 -13.38 -0.26 8.41
N ARG A 23 -13.83 1.00 8.36
CA ARG A 23 -13.31 1.99 7.41
C ARG A 23 -11.93 2.50 7.78
N SER A 24 -11.58 2.46 9.07
CA SER A 24 -10.28 2.92 9.57
C SER A 24 -9.23 1.83 9.40
N GLU A 25 -9.52 0.58 9.77
CA GLU A 25 -8.60 -0.56 9.61
C GLU A 25 -8.30 -0.84 8.14
N GLY A 26 -9.32 -1.00 7.28
CA GLY A 26 -9.09 -1.32 5.86
C GLY A 26 -8.37 -0.23 5.06
N ARG A 27 -8.38 1.03 5.52
CA ARG A 27 -7.69 2.15 4.85
C ARG A 27 -6.24 2.31 5.29
N VAL A 28 -5.91 1.89 6.50
CA VAL A 28 -4.54 1.94 7.03
C VAL A 28 -3.75 0.75 6.53
N GLU A 29 -4.34 -0.45 6.56
CA GLU A 29 -3.67 -1.69 6.14
C GLU A 29 -3.36 -1.67 4.62
N GLY A 30 -4.35 -1.35 3.77
CA GLY A 30 -4.14 -1.28 2.33
C GLY A 30 -3.21 -0.15 1.85
N LYS A 31 -3.02 0.93 2.64
CA LYS A 31 -2.04 1.99 2.32
C LYS A 31 -0.63 1.66 2.78
N ALA A 32 -0.49 0.89 3.87
CA ALA A 32 0.81 0.49 4.39
C ALA A 32 1.39 -0.65 3.54
N GLU A 33 0.57 -1.66 3.23
CA GLU A 33 0.97 -2.83 2.44
C GLU A 33 1.31 -2.43 1.00
N GLY A 34 0.42 -1.72 0.30
CA GLY A 34 0.68 -1.29 -1.09
C GLY A 34 1.86 -0.31 -1.25
N ARG A 35 2.21 0.48 -0.22
CA ARG A 35 3.42 1.32 -0.24
C ARG A 35 4.69 0.54 0.09
N ALA A 36 4.60 -0.48 0.93
CA ALA A 36 5.74 -1.33 1.26
C ALA A 36 6.10 -2.23 0.07
N GLU A 37 5.09 -2.86 -0.56
CA GLU A 37 5.27 -3.70 -1.75
C GLU A 37 5.81 -2.89 -2.94
N GLY A 38 5.20 -1.75 -3.26
CA GLY A 38 5.66 -0.90 -4.37
C GLY A 38 7.10 -0.41 -4.19
N LYS A 39 7.49 -0.06 -2.96
CA LYS A 39 8.88 0.33 -2.65
C LYS A 39 9.86 -0.84 -2.71
N ALA A 40 9.46 -2.03 -2.27
CA ALA A 40 10.30 -3.22 -2.33
C ALA A 40 10.53 -3.65 -3.79
N GLU A 41 9.49 -3.62 -4.62
CA GLU A 41 9.60 -3.90 -6.05
C GLU A 41 10.46 -2.87 -6.77
N LEU A 42 10.26 -1.58 -6.52
CA LEU A 42 11.10 -0.52 -7.09
C LEU A 42 12.56 -0.68 -6.66
N ALA A 43 12.82 -0.92 -5.36
CA ALA A 43 14.17 -1.13 -4.86
C ALA A 43 14.84 -2.31 -5.55
N ALA A 44 14.14 -3.45 -5.71
CA ALA A 44 14.65 -4.61 -6.43
C ALA A 44 14.98 -4.28 -7.90
N LYS A 45 14.09 -3.53 -8.58
CA LYS A 45 14.32 -3.07 -9.96
C LYS A 45 15.54 -2.14 -10.07
N ILE A 46 15.69 -1.19 -9.15
CA ILE A 46 16.85 -0.27 -9.10
C ILE A 46 18.14 -1.03 -8.85
N THR A 47 18.14 -2.01 -7.94
CA THR A 47 19.32 -2.85 -7.69
C THR A 47 19.73 -3.64 -8.93
N ASP A 48 18.76 -4.25 -9.62
CA ASP A 48 19.04 -5.00 -10.84
C ASP A 48 19.53 -4.11 -12.00
N TRP A 49 18.93 -2.93 -12.16
CA TRP A 49 19.36 -1.93 -13.13
C TRP A 49 20.80 -1.45 -12.85
N ASN A 50 21.13 -1.15 -11.59
CA ASN A 50 22.49 -0.75 -11.21
C ASN A 50 23.52 -1.85 -11.49
N ARG A 51 23.15 -3.12 -11.28
CA ARG A 51 24.02 -4.25 -11.64
C ARG A 51 24.32 -4.27 -13.13
N ARG A 52 23.30 -4.11 -13.98
CA ARG A 52 23.47 -4.09 -15.45
C ARG A 52 24.28 -2.89 -15.92
N ARG A 53 24.05 -1.73 -15.32
CA ARG A 53 24.82 -0.50 -15.55
C ARG A 53 26.29 -0.66 -15.20
N LEU A 54 26.60 -1.28 -14.07
CA LEU A 54 27.98 -1.58 -13.66
C LEU A 54 28.64 -2.63 -14.56
N GLU A 55 27.90 -3.65 -14.99
CA GLU A 55 28.42 -4.68 -15.92
C GLU A 55 28.75 -4.07 -17.29
N ALA A 56 27.90 -3.17 -17.79
CA ALA A 56 28.17 -2.42 -19.02
C ALA A 56 29.38 -1.48 -18.87
N GLU A 57 29.50 -0.78 -17.73
CA GLU A 57 30.66 0.06 -17.42
C GLU A 57 31.96 -0.76 -17.36
N GLU A 58 31.92 -1.97 -16.78
CA GLU A 58 33.07 -2.89 -16.73
C GLU A 58 33.46 -3.42 -18.12
N ARG A 59 32.49 -3.67 -19.00
CA ARG A 59 32.73 -4.05 -20.40
C ARG A 59 33.12 -2.88 -21.30
N GLY A 60 32.99 -1.64 -20.81
CA GLY A 60 33.18 -0.43 -21.61
C GLY A 60 32.08 -0.21 -22.66
N GLU A 61 30.90 -0.79 -22.44
CA GLU A 61 29.72 -0.63 -23.30
C GLU A 61 28.88 0.57 -22.84
N GLU A 62 28.32 1.31 -23.80
CA GLU A 62 27.38 2.40 -23.49
C GLU A 62 26.07 1.81 -22.94
N PHE A 63 25.69 2.25 -21.74
CA PHE A 63 24.48 1.80 -21.06
C PHE A 63 23.37 2.84 -21.22
N ASP A 64 22.46 2.60 -22.17
CA ASP A 64 21.36 3.53 -22.50
C ASP A 64 20.02 3.15 -21.84
N GLU A 65 20.02 2.17 -20.94
CA GLU A 65 18.77 1.73 -20.32
C GLU A 65 18.30 2.75 -19.27
N PRO A 66 17.06 3.26 -19.37
CA PRO A 66 16.54 4.24 -18.43
C PRO A 66 16.32 3.60 -17.04
N PRO A 67 16.56 4.36 -15.96
CA PRO A 67 16.36 3.85 -14.61
C PRO A 67 14.88 3.52 -14.36
N PRO A 68 14.57 2.47 -13.60
CA PRO A 68 13.20 2.15 -13.23
C PRO A 68 12.63 3.27 -12.36
N MET A 69 11.62 3.97 -12.87
CA MET A 69 10.86 5.02 -12.15
C MET A 69 9.63 4.45 -11.45
N GLU A 70 9.19 5.10 -10.36
CA GLU A 70 7.89 4.88 -9.70
C GLU A 70 6.70 5.29 -10.57
#